data_AF-A0A7G9R658-F1
#
_entry.id   AF-A0A7G9R658-F1
#
_cell.length_a   1.000
_cell.length_b   1.000
_cell.length_c   1.000
_cell.angle_alpha   90.00
_cell.angle_beta   90.00
_cell.angle_gamma   90.00
#
_symmetry.space_group_name_H-M   'P 1'
#
loop_
_entity.id
_entity.type
_entity.pdbx_description
1 polymer ?
#
loop_
_entity_poly.entity_id
_entity_poly.type
_entity_poly.pdbx_seq_one_letter_code
_entity_poly.pdbx_strand_id
1 'polypeptide(L)'
;MPRTRSQALGSGIAQARWERGITQGELATASGVGLETLRKLEQGHVEQPGVFRIAAIADALEMAVDSLLPARPHPVSSVGYEGCDIASFVDAIQAANVDLVADVRLTPLSRKQGFSKARLDSALGEIGVRYEHLRSLGNAKENRPLFAGAELEVGRARYRAGLRTPEAKRALDELASWRQEHHVVLLCFERDERRCHRSVVLEELAQLG
;
A
#
# COMPACT_ATOMS: atom_id res chain seq x y z
N MET A 1 -2.38 -17.09 -3.45
CA MET A 1 -3.33 -16.27 -4.22
C MET A 1 -4.03 -15.31 -3.26
N PRO A 2 -4.22 -14.04 -3.62
CA PRO A 2 -4.95 -13.08 -2.80
C PRO A 2 -6.40 -13.55 -2.57
N ARG A 3 -6.94 -13.33 -1.37
CA ARG A 3 -8.32 -13.71 -1.03
C ARG A 3 -9.32 -12.94 -1.89
N THR A 4 -10.37 -13.61 -2.35
CA THR A 4 -11.50 -12.92 -2.99
C THR A 4 -12.23 -12.04 -1.98
N ARG A 5 -13.02 -11.04 -2.44
CA ARG A 5 -13.81 -10.19 -1.53
C ARG A 5 -14.75 -11.01 -0.64
N SER A 6 -15.32 -12.08 -1.18
CA SER A 6 -16.21 -12.98 -0.42
C SER A 6 -15.47 -13.77 0.65
N GLN A 7 -14.24 -14.23 0.37
CA GLN A 7 -13.39 -14.87 1.37
C GLN A 7 -12.96 -13.91 2.47
N ALA A 8 -12.63 -12.66 2.12
CA ALA A 8 -12.27 -11.63 3.08
C ALA A 8 -13.44 -11.30 4.02
N LEU A 9 -14.63 -11.08 3.45
CA LEU A 9 -15.87 -10.86 4.21
C LEU A 9 -16.19 -12.05 5.12
N GLY A 10 -16.12 -13.27 4.60
CA GLY A 10 -16.36 -14.49 5.37
C GLY A 10 -15.44 -14.61 6.57
N SER A 11 -14.14 -14.37 6.38
CA SER A 11 -13.17 -14.38 7.47
C SER A 11 -13.41 -13.27 8.50
N GLY A 12 -13.82 -12.07 8.06
CA GLY A 12 -14.11 -10.96 8.97
C GLY A 12 -15.36 -11.22 9.82
N ILE A 13 -16.42 -11.79 9.23
CA ILE A 13 -17.60 -12.24 9.98
C ILE A 13 -17.21 -13.30 11.01
N ALA A 14 -16.45 -14.33 10.60
CA ALA A 14 -16.04 -15.41 11.50
C ALA A 14 -15.17 -14.91 12.66
N GLN A 15 -14.25 -13.98 12.38
CA GLN A 15 -13.39 -13.36 13.38
C GLN A 15 -14.20 -12.52 14.36
N ALA A 16 -15.03 -11.59 13.87
CA ALA A 16 -15.87 -10.73 14.70
C ALA A 16 -16.80 -11.55 15.62
N ARG A 17 -17.31 -12.67 15.09
CA ARG A 17 -18.12 -13.63 15.83
C ARG A 17 -17.32 -14.32 16.95
N TRP A 18 -16.09 -14.78 16.66
CA TRP A 18 -15.23 -15.42 17.67
C TRP A 18 -14.79 -14.46 18.76
N GLU A 19 -14.46 -13.21 18.44
CA GLU A 19 -14.10 -12.18 19.42
C GLU A 19 -15.22 -11.87 20.41
N ARG A 20 -16.48 -12.06 19.98
CA ARG A 20 -17.69 -11.93 20.83
C ARG A 20 -18.08 -13.21 21.56
N GLY A 21 -17.38 -14.32 21.29
CA GLY A 21 -17.66 -15.59 21.93
C GLY A 21 -18.98 -16.26 21.52
N ILE A 22 -19.59 -15.86 20.40
CA ILE A 22 -20.86 -16.42 19.94
C ILE A 22 -20.66 -17.51 18.86
N THR A 23 -21.58 -18.45 18.81
CA THR A 23 -21.64 -19.55 17.84
C THR A 23 -22.26 -19.10 16.51
N GLN A 24 -22.06 -19.88 15.43
CA GLN A 24 -22.74 -19.64 14.15
C GLN A 24 -24.27 -19.69 14.31
N GLY A 25 -24.78 -20.56 15.19
CA GLY A 25 -26.22 -20.67 15.47
C GLY A 25 -26.78 -19.38 16.07
N GLU A 26 -26.11 -18.83 17.08
CA GLU A 26 -26.53 -17.60 17.74
C GLU A 26 -26.50 -16.40 16.79
N LEU A 27 -25.44 -16.26 15.99
CA LEU A 27 -25.37 -15.19 14.98
C LEU A 27 -26.44 -15.35 13.88
N ALA A 28 -26.71 -16.58 13.44
CA ALA A 28 -27.77 -16.86 12.46
C ALA A 28 -29.15 -16.44 13.00
N THR A 29 -29.45 -16.78 14.26
CA THR A 29 -30.69 -16.38 14.93
C THR A 29 -30.79 -14.86 15.08
N ALA A 30 -29.72 -14.20 15.56
CA ALA A 30 -29.72 -12.76 15.79
C ALA A 30 -29.83 -11.94 14.49
N SER A 31 -29.17 -12.37 13.41
CA SER A 31 -29.19 -11.68 12.12
C SER A 31 -30.39 -12.02 11.23
N GLY A 32 -31.18 -13.03 11.59
CA GLY A 32 -32.24 -13.57 10.74
C GLY A 32 -31.72 -14.27 9.46
N VAL A 33 -30.42 -14.53 9.36
CA VAL A 33 -29.81 -15.25 8.24
C VAL A 33 -29.81 -16.75 8.53
N GLY A 34 -30.24 -17.57 7.59
CA GLY A 34 -30.24 -19.03 7.77
C GLY A 34 -28.84 -19.58 8.08
N LEU A 35 -28.73 -20.50 9.04
CA LEU A 35 -27.46 -21.06 9.51
C LEU A 35 -26.57 -21.61 8.39
N GLU A 36 -27.16 -22.31 7.42
CA GLU A 36 -26.43 -22.84 6.27
C GLU A 36 -25.89 -21.73 5.35
N THR A 37 -26.62 -20.62 5.25
CA THR A 37 -26.17 -19.43 4.51
C THR A 37 -25.00 -18.77 5.24
N LEU A 38 -25.10 -18.61 6.57
CA LEU A 38 -24.03 -18.05 7.38
C LEU A 38 -22.76 -18.91 7.30
N ARG A 39 -22.90 -20.25 7.35
CA ARG A 39 -21.77 -21.17 7.20
C ARG A 39 -21.08 -21.00 5.84
N LYS A 40 -21.84 -20.93 4.74
CA LYS A 40 -21.28 -20.69 3.40
C LYS A 40 -20.62 -19.31 3.29
N LEU A 41 -21.18 -18.29 3.95
CA LEU A 41 -20.60 -16.96 4.02
C LEU A 41 -19.25 -16.97 4.73
N GLU A 42 -19.17 -17.53 5.93
CA GLU A 42 -17.91 -17.63 6.70
C GLU A 42 -16.84 -18.45 5.98
N GLN A 43 -17.24 -19.45 5.19
CA GLN A 43 -16.33 -20.23 4.34
C GLN A 43 -15.93 -19.50 3.03
N GLY A 44 -16.53 -18.35 2.72
CA GLY A 44 -16.28 -17.60 1.49
C GLY A 44 -16.86 -18.26 0.23
N HIS A 45 -17.80 -19.20 0.38
CA HIS A 45 -18.43 -19.96 -0.72
C HIS A 45 -19.64 -19.26 -1.34
N VAL A 46 -19.97 -18.04 -0.89
CA VAL A 46 -21.02 -17.20 -1.48
C VAL A 46 -20.37 -16.16 -2.38
N GLU A 47 -20.49 -16.32 -3.70
CA GLU A 47 -19.86 -15.41 -4.67
C GLU A 47 -20.34 -13.96 -4.54
N GLN A 48 -21.65 -13.75 -4.36
CA GLN A 48 -22.24 -12.42 -4.19
C GLN A 48 -23.26 -12.41 -3.05
N PRO A 49 -22.84 -12.07 -1.83
CA PRO A 49 -23.75 -11.89 -0.71
C PRO A 49 -24.64 -10.67 -0.95
N GLY A 50 -25.94 -10.80 -0.73
CA GLY A 50 -26.87 -9.68 -0.83
C GLY A 50 -26.61 -8.63 0.26
N VAL A 51 -26.61 -7.34 -0.12
CA VAL A 51 -26.19 -6.24 0.78
C VAL A 51 -26.98 -6.20 2.09
N PHE A 52 -28.29 -6.49 2.05
CA PHE A 52 -29.14 -6.51 3.25
C PHE A 52 -28.80 -7.66 4.20
N ARG A 53 -28.32 -8.80 3.69
CA ARG A 53 -27.84 -9.89 4.55
C ARG A 53 -26.55 -9.51 5.25
N ILE A 54 -25.63 -8.84 4.54
CA ILE A 54 -24.40 -8.34 5.15
C ILE A 54 -24.75 -7.31 6.23
N ALA A 55 -25.65 -6.38 5.93
CA ALA A 55 -26.10 -5.37 6.89
C ALA A 55 -26.73 -6.00 8.15
N ALA A 56 -27.60 -7.01 7.99
CA ALA A 56 -28.21 -7.71 9.12
C ALA A 56 -27.19 -8.46 9.98
N ILE A 57 -26.16 -9.06 9.37
CA ILE A 57 -25.06 -9.69 10.10
C ILE A 57 -24.22 -8.65 10.85
N ALA A 58 -23.91 -7.51 10.21
CA ALA A 58 -23.16 -6.43 10.84
C ALA A 58 -23.90 -5.84 12.05
N ASP A 59 -25.21 -5.61 11.91
CA ASP A 59 -26.09 -5.14 12.97
C ASP A 59 -26.14 -6.12 14.15
N ALA A 60 -26.31 -7.42 13.88
CA ALA A 60 -26.28 -8.46 14.90
C ALA A 60 -24.91 -8.63 15.59
N LEU A 61 -23.83 -8.17 14.95
CA LEU A 61 -22.49 -8.10 15.53
C LEU A 61 -22.21 -6.76 16.21
N GLU A 62 -23.14 -5.81 16.18
CA GLU A 62 -22.92 -4.44 16.66
C GLU A 62 -21.66 -3.81 16.03
N MET A 63 -21.53 -3.95 14.70
CA MET A 63 -20.39 -3.45 13.92
C MET A 63 -20.85 -2.67 12.69
N ALA A 64 -20.03 -1.71 12.27
CA ALA A 64 -20.16 -1.12 10.96
C ALA A 64 -19.77 -2.13 9.85
N VAL A 65 -20.45 -2.08 8.71
CA VAL A 65 -20.24 -3.03 7.59
C VAL A 65 -18.83 -2.97 7.03
N ASP A 66 -18.21 -1.79 7.01
CA ASP A 66 -16.83 -1.58 6.60
C ASP A 66 -15.83 -2.32 7.50
N SER A 67 -16.16 -2.46 8.79
CA SER A 67 -15.36 -3.16 9.80
C SER A 67 -15.40 -4.68 9.64
N LEU A 68 -16.33 -5.23 8.84
CA LEU A 68 -16.37 -6.67 8.52
C LEU A 68 -15.40 -7.06 7.40
N LEU A 69 -14.89 -6.08 6.65
CA LEU A 69 -13.86 -6.31 5.67
C LEU A 69 -12.52 -5.90 6.27
N PRO A 70 -11.45 -6.68 6.07
CA PRO A 70 -10.12 -6.18 6.41
C PRO A 70 -9.86 -4.89 5.63
N ALA A 71 -9.22 -3.92 6.29
CA ALA A 71 -8.78 -2.70 5.63
C ALA A 71 -7.99 -3.07 4.37
N ARG A 72 -8.35 -2.46 3.24
CA ARG A 72 -7.53 -2.62 2.04
C ARG A 72 -6.28 -1.79 2.23
N PRO A 73 -5.09 -2.36 2.00
CA PRO A 73 -3.90 -1.53 1.95
C PRO A 73 -4.09 -0.42 0.91
N HIS A 74 -3.71 0.79 1.29
CA HIS A 74 -3.63 1.92 0.38
C HIS A 74 -2.69 1.56 -0.78
N PRO A 75 -3.04 1.94 -2.02
CA PRO A 75 -2.10 1.78 -3.12
C PRO A 75 -0.88 2.68 -2.85
N VAL A 76 0.31 2.11 -3.00
CA VAL A 76 1.54 2.90 -2.97
C VAL A 76 1.62 3.69 -4.27
N SER A 77 1.60 5.01 -4.15
CA SER A 77 1.70 5.94 -5.28
C SER A 77 3.16 6.34 -5.50
N SER A 78 3.43 7.22 -6.46
CA SER A 78 4.80 7.52 -6.89
C SER A 78 4.91 8.92 -7.46
N VAL A 79 5.97 9.63 -7.07
CA VAL A 79 6.23 11.02 -7.46
C VAL A 79 7.71 11.26 -7.79
N GLY A 80 7.95 12.01 -8.86
CA GLY A 80 9.27 12.47 -9.27
C GLY A 80 9.35 13.99 -9.18
N TYR A 81 10.42 14.53 -8.60
CA TYR A 81 10.55 15.99 -8.38
C TYR A 81 11.30 16.74 -9.50
N GLU A 82 11.68 16.06 -10.57
CA GLU A 82 12.19 16.73 -11.77
C GLU A 82 11.14 17.73 -12.31
N GLY A 83 11.59 18.94 -12.65
CA GLY A 83 10.68 20.02 -13.06
C GLY A 83 9.96 20.77 -11.92
N CYS A 84 9.65 20.16 -10.78
CA CYS A 84 8.90 20.81 -9.68
C CYS A 84 9.76 21.53 -8.61
N ASP A 85 9.44 22.77 -8.23
CA ASP A 85 10.03 23.37 -7.03
C ASP A 85 9.45 22.75 -5.74
N ILE A 86 10.00 23.13 -4.58
CA ILE A 86 9.60 22.52 -3.31
C ILE A 86 8.17 22.89 -2.90
N ALA A 87 7.71 24.10 -3.23
CA ALA A 87 6.38 24.57 -2.85
C ALA A 87 5.30 23.81 -3.65
N SER A 88 5.44 23.78 -4.98
CA SER A 88 4.55 22.99 -5.85
C SER A 88 4.57 21.49 -5.54
N PHE A 89 5.72 20.96 -5.09
CA PHE A 89 5.81 19.58 -4.64
C PHE A 89 5.00 19.35 -3.35
N VAL A 90 5.18 20.21 -2.34
CA VAL A 90 4.44 20.16 -1.08
C VAL A 90 2.93 20.28 -1.31
N ASP A 91 2.50 21.24 -2.14
CA ASP A 91 1.10 21.41 -2.51
C ASP A 91 0.51 20.14 -3.15
N ALA A 92 1.27 19.49 -4.03
CA ALA A 92 0.85 18.24 -4.67
C ALA A 92 0.74 17.07 -3.69
N ILE A 93 1.65 16.97 -2.72
CA ILE A 93 1.62 15.95 -1.65
C ILE A 93 0.37 16.13 -0.79
N GLN A 94 0.08 17.35 -0.36
CA GLN A 94 -1.13 17.65 0.43
C GLN A 94 -2.40 17.37 -0.36
N ALA A 95 -2.48 17.81 -1.62
CA ALA A 95 -3.64 17.59 -2.47
C ALA A 95 -3.91 16.09 -2.73
N ALA A 96 -2.86 15.26 -2.70
CA ALA A 96 -2.96 13.80 -2.84
C ALA A 96 -3.31 13.08 -1.52
N ASN A 97 -3.44 13.80 -0.40
CA ASN A 97 -3.62 13.24 0.94
C ASN A 97 -2.54 12.21 1.29
N VAL A 98 -1.30 12.47 0.87
CA VAL A 98 -0.15 11.63 1.23
C VAL A 98 0.27 12.00 2.64
N ASP A 99 0.47 11.00 3.49
CA ASP A 99 0.96 11.16 4.87
C ASP A 99 2.36 10.57 5.08
N LEU A 100 2.90 9.83 4.08
CA LEU A 100 4.24 9.26 4.12
C LEU A 100 4.94 9.35 2.75
N VAL A 101 6.10 9.99 2.72
CA VAL A 101 7.01 10.01 1.57
C VAL A 101 8.16 9.04 1.79
N ALA A 102 8.20 7.98 1.00
CA ALA A 102 9.28 7.01 0.98
C ALA A 102 10.31 7.38 -0.10
N ASP A 103 11.41 8.00 0.31
CA ASP A 103 12.52 8.34 -0.56
C ASP A 103 13.36 7.11 -0.92
N VAL A 104 13.29 6.71 -2.18
CA VAL A 104 14.03 5.57 -2.74
C VAL A 104 15.27 6.02 -3.52
N ARG A 105 15.82 7.21 -3.23
CA ARG A 105 17.13 7.63 -3.78
C ARG A 105 18.25 6.87 -3.08
N LEU A 106 19.23 6.38 -3.85
CA LEU A 106 20.44 5.79 -3.25
C LEU A 106 21.20 6.79 -2.37
N THR A 107 21.24 8.04 -2.81
CA THR A 107 21.83 9.16 -2.08
C THR A 107 20.85 10.34 -2.15
N PRO A 108 20.26 10.79 -1.04
CA PRO A 108 19.22 11.81 -1.00
C PRO A 108 19.81 13.23 -1.03
N LEU A 109 20.79 13.43 -1.93
CA LEU A 109 21.41 14.72 -2.21
C LEU A 109 20.81 15.27 -3.51
N SER A 110 20.45 16.55 -3.48
CA SER A 110 19.88 17.24 -4.64
C SER A 110 20.48 18.63 -4.75
N ARG A 111 20.76 19.05 -5.99
CA ARG A 111 21.11 20.44 -6.32
C ARG A 111 19.87 21.33 -6.40
N LYS A 112 18.68 20.73 -6.51
CA LYS A 112 17.42 21.46 -6.54
C LYS A 112 17.10 21.94 -5.12
N GLN A 113 16.86 23.24 -4.99
CA GLN A 113 16.51 23.88 -3.72
C GLN A 113 15.33 23.15 -3.05
N GLY A 114 15.43 22.91 -1.74
CA GLY A 114 14.41 22.19 -0.97
C GLY A 114 14.49 20.66 -1.01
N PHE A 115 15.14 20.03 -2.00
CA PHE A 115 15.12 18.56 -2.16
C PHE A 115 16.31 17.80 -1.57
N SER A 116 17.17 18.45 -0.78
CA SER A 116 18.13 17.75 0.08
C SER A 116 17.39 17.09 1.24
N LYS A 117 17.82 15.88 1.69
CA LYS A 117 17.19 15.13 2.80
C LYS A 117 16.62 16.02 3.91
N ALA A 118 17.47 16.78 4.60
CA ALA A 118 17.07 17.59 5.75
C ALA A 118 16.02 18.68 5.43
N ARG A 119 16.12 19.32 4.26
CA ARG A 119 15.16 20.37 3.86
C ARG A 119 13.82 19.77 3.45
N LEU A 120 13.86 18.65 2.74
CA LEU A 120 12.66 17.96 2.31
C LEU A 120 11.90 17.39 3.51
N ASP A 121 12.63 16.76 4.43
CA ASP A 121 12.10 16.27 5.70
C ASP A 121 11.44 17.40 6.51
N SER A 122 12.11 18.54 6.68
CA SER A 122 11.54 19.72 7.33
C SER A 122 10.26 20.22 6.65
N ALA A 123 10.27 20.38 5.32
CA ALA A 123 9.13 20.91 4.57
C ALA A 123 7.91 19.96 4.60
N LEU A 124 8.14 18.65 4.59
CA LEU A 124 7.09 17.65 4.76
C LEU A 124 6.60 17.60 6.21
N GLY A 125 7.48 17.73 7.20
CA GLY A 125 7.10 17.77 8.61
C GLY A 125 6.18 18.94 8.96
N GLU A 126 6.37 20.12 8.34
CA GLU A 126 5.51 21.29 8.52
C GLU A 126 4.05 21.05 8.14
N ILE A 127 3.80 20.12 7.21
CA ILE A 127 2.45 19.73 6.76
C ILE A 127 1.98 18.40 7.37
N GLY A 128 2.72 17.86 8.34
CA GLY A 128 2.39 16.60 9.02
C GLY A 128 2.69 15.33 8.22
N VAL A 129 3.54 15.42 7.18
CA VAL A 129 3.91 14.29 6.32
C VAL A 129 5.23 13.68 6.80
N ARG A 130 5.21 12.38 7.06
CA ARG A 130 6.40 11.62 7.45
C ARG A 130 7.34 11.44 6.27
N TYR A 131 8.64 11.55 6.50
CA TYR A 131 9.67 11.29 5.50
C TYR A 131 10.54 10.10 5.92
N GLU A 132 10.65 9.09 5.05
CA GLU A 132 11.47 7.90 5.28
C GLU A 132 12.44 7.67 4.13
N HIS A 133 13.70 7.40 4.44
CA HIS A 133 14.74 7.19 3.43
C HIS A 133 15.13 5.71 3.31
N LEU A 134 14.64 5.06 2.27
CA LEU A 134 14.88 3.65 1.97
C LEU A 134 16.05 3.46 1.02
N ARG A 135 17.27 3.66 1.53
CA ARG A 135 18.51 3.58 0.73
C ARG A 135 18.67 2.26 -0.03
N SER A 136 18.24 1.14 0.56
CA SER A 136 18.33 -0.20 -0.04
C SER A 136 17.47 -0.36 -1.30
N LEU A 137 16.50 0.53 -1.51
CA LEU A 137 15.68 0.64 -2.72
C LEU A 137 16.24 1.71 -3.70
N GLY A 138 17.50 2.10 -3.53
CA GLY A 138 18.18 3.07 -4.38
C GLY A 138 18.73 2.46 -5.67
N ASN A 139 18.53 3.14 -6.81
CA ASN A 139 19.17 2.72 -8.07
C ASN A 139 20.66 3.13 -8.14
N ALA A 140 21.53 2.14 -8.33
CA ALA A 140 22.97 2.29 -8.50
C ALA A 140 23.31 3.21 -9.67
N LYS A 141 24.36 4.03 -9.53
CA LYS A 141 24.68 5.12 -10.48
C LYS A 141 24.87 4.59 -11.90
N GLU A 142 25.57 3.47 -12.01
CA GLU A 142 25.89 2.77 -13.25
C GLU A 142 24.69 2.11 -13.92
N ASN A 143 23.60 1.87 -13.19
CA ASN A 143 22.37 1.28 -13.72
C ASN A 143 21.37 2.33 -14.22
N ARG A 144 21.48 3.59 -13.76
CA ARG A 144 20.54 4.68 -14.12
C ARG A 144 20.46 4.96 -15.63
N PRO A 145 21.56 5.01 -16.41
CA PRO A 145 21.48 5.31 -17.85
C PRO A 145 20.64 4.30 -18.64
N LEU A 146 20.57 3.04 -18.18
CA LEU A 146 19.82 1.98 -18.85
C LEU A 146 18.31 2.25 -18.87
N PHE A 147 17.80 3.05 -17.93
CA PHE A 147 16.38 3.42 -17.89
C PHE A 147 15.98 4.50 -18.90
N ALA A 148 16.94 5.13 -19.58
CA ALA A 148 16.67 6.25 -20.47
C ALA A 148 16.32 5.86 -21.92
N GLY A 149 16.52 4.60 -22.33
CA GLY A 149 16.43 4.20 -23.74
C GLY A 149 16.14 2.72 -23.98
N ALA A 150 16.67 2.17 -25.08
CA ALA A 150 16.37 0.81 -25.56
C ALA A 150 16.76 -0.32 -24.59
N GLU A 151 17.66 -0.04 -23.65
CA GLU A 151 18.13 -1.01 -22.65
C GLU A 151 17.28 -1.04 -21.37
N LEU A 152 16.08 -0.46 -21.39
CA LEU A 152 15.19 -0.34 -20.23
C LEU A 152 14.97 -1.68 -19.52
N GLU A 153 14.72 -2.76 -20.26
CA GLU A 153 14.51 -4.08 -19.66
C GLU A 153 15.78 -4.66 -19.02
N VAL A 154 16.96 -4.35 -19.55
CA VAL A 154 18.24 -4.71 -18.93
C VAL A 154 18.40 -3.95 -17.60
N GLY A 155 18.10 -2.65 -17.60
CA GLY A 155 18.13 -1.81 -16.40
C GLY A 155 17.16 -2.30 -15.31
N ARG A 156 15.93 -2.68 -15.71
CA ARG A 156 14.90 -3.26 -14.84
C ARG A 156 15.35 -4.60 -14.25
N ALA A 157 15.85 -5.52 -15.08
CA ALA A 157 16.33 -6.82 -14.64
C ALA A 157 17.49 -6.70 -13.64
N ARG A 158 18.47 -5.81 -13.93
CA ARG A 158 19.59 -5.54 -13.04
C ARG A 158 19.13 -4.93 -11.71
N TYR A 159 18.16 -4.02 -11.75
CA TYR A 159 17.59 -3.44 -10.53
C TYR A 159 16.84 -4.49 -9.69
N ARG A 160 15.99 -5.34 -10.31
CA ARG A 160 15.30 -6.47 -9.62
C ARG A 160 16.29 -7.42 -8.95
N ALA A 161 17.42 -7.71 -9.57
CA ALA A 161 18.46 -8.54 -8.96
C ALA A 161 19.00 -7.91 -7.65
N GLY A 162 19.15 -6.59 -7.60
CA GLY A 162 19.55 -5.85 -6.40
C GLY A 162 18.53 -5.90 -5.26
N LEU A 163 17.24 -6.06 -5.58
CA LEU A 163 16.16 -6.17 -4.58
C LEU A 163 16.15 -7.53 -3.84
N ARG A 164 17.00 -8.48 -4.24
CA ARG A 164 17.10 -9.80 -3.58
C ARG A 164 17.91 -9.77 -2.28
N THR A 165 18.61 -8.66 -2.00
CA THR A 165 19.38 -8.49 -0.76
C THR A 165 18.47 -8.47 0.47
N PRO A 166 18.93 -8.94 1.66
CA PRO A 166 18.13 -8.89 2.88
C PRO A 166 17.65 -7.48 3.24
N GLU A 167 18.49 -6.47 3.03
CA GLU A 167 18.18 -5.07 3.31
C GLU A 167 17.08 -4.50 2.40
N ALA A 168 17.08 -4.89 1.12
CA ALA A 168 16.04 -4.46 0.18
C ALA A 168 14.72 -5.17 0.46
N LYS A 169 14.75 -6.47 0.79
CA LYS A 169 13.55 -7.21 1.19
C LYS A 169 12.89 -6.60 2.42
N ARG A 170 13.67 -6.29 3.47
CA ARG A 170 13.14 -5.62 4.68
C ARG A 170 12.48 -4.28 4.34
N ALA A 171 13.08 -3.48 3.47
CA ALA A 171 12.49 -2.20 3.04
C ALA A 171 11.19 -2.38 2.23
N LEU A 172 11.08 -3.44 1.42
CA LEU A 172 9.82 -3.79 0.74
C LEU A 172 8.75 -4.25 1.73
N ASP A 173 9.12 -5.04 2.74
CA ASP A 173 8.22 -5.46 3.82
C ASP A 173 7.73 -4.26 4.65
N GLU A 174 8.61 -3.30 4.95
CA GLU A 174 8.27 -2.03 5.61
C GLU A 174 7.24 -1.24 4.78
N LEU A 175 7.46 -1.07 3.47
CA LEU A 175 6.49 -0.43 2.58
C LEU A 175 5.15 -1.17 2.54
N ALA A 176 5.18 -2.51 2.51
CA ALA A 176 3.98 -3.34 2.54
C ALA A 176 3.20 -3.26 3.86
N SER A 177 3.89 -2.99 4.96
CA SER A 177 3.30 -2.70 6.27
C SER A 177 2.76 -1.29 6.34
N TRP A 178 3.53 -0.27 5.93
CA TRP A 178 3.08 1.13 6.00
C TRP A 178 1.84 1.38 5.16
N ARG A 179 1.73 0.77 3.97
CA ARG A 179 0.53 0.91 3.14
C ARG A 179 -0.76 0.39 3.79
N GLN A 180 -0.70 -0.35 4.90
CA GLN A 180 -1.90 -0.75 5.64
C GLN A 180 -2.53 0.43 6.39
N GLU A 181 -1.74 1.43 6.76
CA GLU A 181 -2.13 2.53 7.66
C GLU A 181 -1.87 3.93 7.07
N HIS A 182 -1.04 4.01 6.03
CA HIS A 182 -0.52 5.25 5.46
C HIS A 182 -0.79 5.36 3.97
N HIS A 183 -1.06 6.58 3.52
CA HIS A 183 -1.05 6.97 2.12
C HIS A 183 0.40 7.23 1.67
N VAL A 184 1.08 6.15 1.24
CA VAL A 184 2.50 6.18 0.88
C VAL A 184 2.73 6.65 -0.57
N VAL A 185 3.74 7.49 -0.77
CA VAL A 185 4.30 7.82 -2.09
C VAL A 185 5.78 7.49 -2.19
N LEU A 186 6.20 6.81 -3.26
CA LEU A 186 7.62 6.62 -3.58
C LEU A 186 8.19 7.88 -4.24
N LEU A 187 9.31 8.37 -3.72
CA LEU A 187 9.99 9.55 -4.24
C LEU A 187 11.31 9.18 -4.93
N CYS A 188 11.52 9.69 -6.14
CA CYS A 188 12.84 9.80 -6.75
C CYS A 188 12.98 11.10 -7.58
N PHE A 189 14.10 11.26 -8.30
CA PHE A 189 14.32 12.45 -9.12
C PHE A 189 13.48 12.45 -10.40
N GLU A 190 13.63 11.43 -11.24
CA GLU A 190 13.01 11.31 -12.57
C GLU A 190 11.50 11.53 -12.49
N ARG A 191 10.92 12.37 -13.35
CA ARG A 191 9.48 12.64 -13.35
C ARG A 191 8.69 11.44 -13.86
N ASP A 192 9.14 10.82 -14.94
CA ASP A 192 8.45 9.68 -15.55
C ASP A 192 8.76 8.37 -14.83
N GLU A 193 7.79 7.86 -14.09
CA GLU A 193 7.90 6.58 -13.37
C GLU A 193 8.34 5.43 -14.28
N ARG A 194 7.88 5.39 -15.53
CA ARG A 194 8.13 4.28 -16.46
C ARG A 194 9.60 4.17 -16.85
N ARG A 195 10.34 5.28 -16.67
CA ARG A 195 11.75 5.46 -17.00
C ARG A 195 12.63 5.57 -15.75
N CYS A 196 12.16 5.02 -14.63
CA CYS A 196 12.98 4.96 -13.43
C CYS A 196 12.74 3.66 -12.64
N HIS A 197 13.49 3.49 -11.57
CA HIS A 197 13.42 2.29 -10.73
C HIS A 197 12.14 2.20 -9.88
N ARG A 198 11.40 3.29 -9.68
CA ARG A 198 10.15 3.29 -8.91
C ARG A 198 9.13 2.32 -9.50
N SER A 199 9.04 2.21 -10.83
CA SER A 199 8.11 1.25 -11.46
C SER A 199 8.41 -0.19 -11.04
N VAL A 200 9.69 -0.53 -10.89
CA VAL A 200 10.09 -1.87 -10.47
C VAL A 200 9.76 -2.11 -9.00
N VAL A 201 9.96 -1.11 -8.13
CA VAL A 201 9.55 -1.21 -6.72
C VAL A 201 8.04 -1.44 -6.60
N LEU A 202 7.24 -0.71 -7.38
CA LEU A 202 5.79 -0.91 -7.41
C LEU A 202 5.40 -2.29 -7.94
N GLU A 203 6.08 -2.78 -8.98
CA GLU A 203 5.89 -4.15 -9.50
C GLU A 203 6.17 -5.22 -8.45
N GLU A 204 7.21 -5.05 -7.63
CA GLU A 204 7.52 -5.99 -6.54
C GLU A 204 6.48 -5.89 -5.38
N LEU A 205 6.06 -4.67 -5.01
CA LEU A 205 5.03 -4.48 -3.98
C LEU A 205 3.66 -5.04 -4.37
N ALA A 206 3.33 -5.02 -5.67
CA ALA A 206 2.12 -5.64 -6.20
C ALA A 206 2.16 -7.18 -6.13
N GLN A 207 3.34 -7.79 -5.96
CA GLN A 207 3.48 -9.23 -5.77
C GLN A 207 3.44 -9.63 -4.29
N LEU A 208 3.72 -8.69 -3.37
CA LEU A 208 3.72 -8.90 -1.92
C LEU A 208 2.34 -8.81 -1.26
N GLY A 209 1.28 -8.53 -2.03
CA GLY A 209 -0.11 -8.60 -1.55
C GLY A 209 -1.12 -8.67 -2.67
#